data_AF-A0A936L892-F1
#
_entry.id   AF-A0A936L892-F1
#
_cell.length_a   1.000
_cell.length_b   1.000
_cell.length_c   1.000
_cell.angle_alpha   90.00
_cell.angle_beta   90.00
_cell.angle_gamma   90.00
#
_symmetry.space_group_name_H-M   'P 1'
#
loop_
_entity.id
_entity.type
_entity.pdbx_description
1 polymer ?
#
loop_
_entity_poly.entity_id
_entity_poly.type
_entity_poly.pdbx_seq_one_letter_code
_entity_poly.pdbx_strand_id
1 'polypeptide(L)'
;MNAMTQAGFDYALLPQESIIQCRATGERIRTRLKRTVQDILESGKDLIQVKPILSGNFEAWFELETGLDRQMAYKFIQAAEKFGDGMYNNYTSLSPTVLYLISAPSTPETVVTQAIEKLSPARK
;
A
#
# COMPACT_ATOMS: atom_id res chain seq x y z
N MET A 1 8.75 19.21 -16.93
CA MET A 1 7.49 19.14 -16.16
C MET A 1 7.43 20.36 -15.27
N ASN A 2 6.48 21.28 -15.50
CA ASN A 2 6.30 22.45 -14.64
C ASN A 2 5.85 22.00 -13.26
N ALA A 3 6.34 22.65 -12.19
CA ALA A 3 5.95 22.36 -10.81
C ALA A 3 4.43 22.53 -10.54
N MET A 4 3.69 23.10 -11.50
CA MET A 4 2.24 23.35 -11.46
C MET A 4 1.38 22.26 -12.13
N THR A 5 1.98 21.36 -12.91
CA THR A 5 1.29 20.24 -13.58
C THR A 5 1.81 18.92 -13.02
N GLN A 6 0.98 18.22 -12.26
CA GLN A 6 1.29 16.87 -11.79
C GLN A 6 0.25 15.90 -12.34
N ALA A 7 0.72 14.93 -13.14
CA ALA A 7 -0.03 13.77 -13.63
C ALA A 7 -1.45 14.09 -14.16
N GLY A 8 -1.56 15.03 -15.10
CA GLY A 8 -2.84 15.35 -15.76
C GLY A 8 -3.77 16.30 -14.99
N PHE A 9 -3.38 16.74 -13.79
CA PHE A 9 -4.06 17.82 -13.08
C PHE A 9 -3.22 19.11 -13.12
N ASP A 10 -3.85 20.20 -13.55
CA ASP A 10 -3.22 21.51 -13.61
C ASP A 10 -3.66 22.40 -12.44
N TYR A 11 -2.75 22.61 -11.49
CA TYR A 11 -3.00 23.48 -10.33
C TYR A 11 -3.10 24.96 -10.74
N ALA A 12 -2.58 25.36 -11.90
CA ALA A 12 -2.64 26.75 -12.36
C ALA A 12 -4.08 27.22 -12.66
N LEU A 13 -5.03 26.29 -12.79
CA LEU A 13 -6.45 26.58 -13.00
C LEU A 13 -7.21 26.92 -11.69
N LEU A 14 -6.56 26.81 -10.54
CA LEU A 14 -7.18 27.05 -9.23
C LEU A 14 -6.79 28.43 -8.66
N PRO A 15 -7.66 29.07 -7.86
CA PRO A 15 -7.28 30.20 -7.03
C PRO A 15 -6.10 29.85 -6.10
N GLN A 16 -5.20 30.81 -5.83
CA GLN A 16 -3.98 30.54 -5.04
C GLN A 16 -4.25 29.91 -3.67
N GLU A 17 -5.30 30.37 -2.97
CA GLU A 17 -5.71 29.80 -1.68
C GLU A 17 -6.11 28.32 -1.81
N SER A 18 -6.85 27.98 -2.87
CA SER A 18 -7.21 26.60 -3.19
C SER A 18 -5.99 25.75 -3.55
N ILE A 19 -4.99 26.30 -4.25
CA ILE A 19 -3.75 25.57 -4.56
C ILE A 19 -3.05 25.12 -3.28
N ILE A 20 -2.88 26.02 -2.31
CA ILE A 20 -2.20 25.72 -1.03
C ILE A 20 -2.97 24.63 -0.27
N GLN A 21 -4.29 24.79 -0.15
CA GLN A 21 -5.15 23.83 0.53
C GLN A 21 -5.13 22.45 -0.14
N CYS A 22 -5.27 22.39 -1.46
CA CYS A 22 -5.25 21.14 -2.22
C CYS A 22 -3.91 20.42 -2.08
N ARG A 23 -2.79 21.14 -2.16
CA ARG A 23 -1.45 20.55 -1.98
C ARG A 23 -1.27 19.99 -0.57
N ALA A 24 -1.59 20.76 0.46
CA ALA A 24 -1.49 20.31 1.84
C ALA A 24 -2.40 19.08 2.11
N THR A 25 -3.59 19.06 1.51
CA THR A 25 -4.51 17.92 1.61
C THR A 25 -3.97 16.70 0.89
N GLY A 26 -3.43 16.87 -0.32
CA GLY A 26 -2.80 15.80 -1.09
C GLY A 26 -1.61 15.16 -0.37
N GLU A 27 -0.76 15.97 0.28
CA GLU A 27 0.32 15.46 1.13
C GLU A 27 -0.22 14.60 2.27
N ARG A 28 -1.21 15.10 3.03
CA ARG A 28 -1.81 14.35 4.14
C ARG A 28 -2.42 13.03 3.69
N ILE A 29 -3.10 13.01 2.53
CA ILE A 29 -3.68 11.78 1.96
C ILE A 29 -2.56 10.79 1.62
N ARG A 30 -1.49 11.23 0.94
CA ARG A 30 -0.35 10.36 0.60
C ARG A 30 0.34 9.81 1.85
N THR A 31 0.52 10.62 2.89
CA THR A 31 1.07 10.16 4.17
C THR A 31 0.19 9.08 4.81
N ARG A 32 -1.13 9.28 4.82
CA ARG A 32 -2.09 8.30 5.37
C ARG A 32 -2.06 7.00 4.57
N LEU A 33 -2.07 7.06 3.25
CA LEU A 33 -1.97 5.88 2.40
C LEU A 33 -0.67 5.10 2.64
N LYS A 34 0.47 5.80 2.78
CA LYS A 34 1.74 5.16 3.11
C LYS A 34 1.66 4.42 4.44
N ARG A 35 1.09 5.05 5.47
CA ARG A 35 0.87 4.42 6.78
C ARG A 35 -0.05 3.21 6.70
N THR A 36 -1.16 3.32 5.96
CA THR A 36 -2.07 2.18 5.75
C THR A 36 -1.35 0.98 5.15
N VAL A 37 -0.45 1.18 4.17
CA VAL A 37 0.36 0.07 3.64
C VAL A 37 1.29 -0.52 4.70
N GLN A 38 1.94 0.31 5.51
CA GLN A 38 2.77 -0.17 6.62
C GLN A 38 1.94 -1.00 7.60
N ASP A 39 0.77 -0.50 7.99
CA ASP A 39 -0.15 -1.19 8.89
C ASP A 39 -0.62 -2.53 8.31
N ILE A 40 -0.87 -2.62 7.00
CA ILE A 40 -1.19 -3.88 6.31
C ILE A 40 -0.03 -4.88 6.38
N LEU A 41 1.21 -4.43 6.17
CA LEU A 41 2.39 -5.29 6.21
C LEU A 41 2.65 -5.82 7.63
N GLU A 42 2.57 -4.95 8.64
CA GLU A 42 2.73 -5.37 10.04
C GLU A 42 1.59 -6.29 10.47
N SER A 43 0.34 -5.98 10.12
CA SER A 43 -0.80 -6.89 10.36
C SER A 43 -0.57 -8.25 9.71
N GLY A 44 -0.03 -8.29 8.48
CA GLY A 44 0.29 -9.55 7.81
C GLY A 44 1.35 -10.36 8.55
N LYS A 45 2.37 -9.72 9.14
CA LYS A 45 3.38 -10.38 9.98
C LYS A 45 2.76 -10.98 11.23
N ASP A 46 1.89 -10.25 11.90
CA ASP A 46 1.16 -10.74 13.08
C ASP A 46 0.27 -11.94 12.72
N LEU A 47 -0.41 -11.87 11.57
CA LEU A 47 -1.23 -12.96 11.06
C LEU A 47 -0.40 -14.22 10.74
N ILE A 48 0.80 -14.07 10.17
CA ILE A 48 1.73 -15.18 9.94
C ILE A 48 2.09 -15.88 11.26
N GLN A 49 2.30 -15.12 12.33
CA GLN A 49 2.67 -15.66 13.65
C GLN A 49 1.50 -16.34 14.37
N VAL A 50 0.29 -15.79 14.30
CA VAL A 50 -0.88 -16.32 15.02
C VAL A 50 -1.54 -17.50 14.30
N LYS A 51 -1.45 -17.57 12.97
CA LYS A 51 -2.12 -18.59 12.15
C LYS A 51 -1.81 -20.04 12.56
N PRO A 52 -0.57 -20.44 12.90
CA PRO A 52 -0.27 -21.80 13.38
C PRO A 52 -0.95 -22.15 14.71
N ILE A 53 -1.15 -21.16 15.59
CA ILE A 53 -1.79 -21.33 16.91
C ILE A 53 -3.28 -21.66 16.73
N LEU A 54 -3.91 -21.03 15.74
CA LEU A 54 -5.35 -21.12 15.47
C LEU A 54 -5.68 -22.23 14.45
N SER A 55 -4.98 -23.36 14.52
CA SER A 55 -5.15 -24.47 13.57
C SER A 55 -6.64 -24.86 13.39
N GLY A 56 -7.16 -24.61 12.19
CA GLY A 56 -8.55 -24.89 11.80
C GLY A 56 -9.59 -23.81 12.14
N ASN A 57 -9.22 -22.77 12.89
CA ASN A 57 -10.13 -21.69 13.31
C ASN A 57 -9.67 -20.29 12.89
N PHE A 58 -8.55 -20.18 12.18
CA PHE A 58 -7.93 -18.90 11.82
C PHE A 58 -8.89 -17.95 11.08
N GLU A 59 -9.61 -18.43 10.08
CA GLU A 59 -10.54 -17.61 9.29
C GLU A 59 -11.69 -17.08 10.14
N ALA A 60 -12.32 -17.94 10.94
CA ALA A 60 -13.43 -17.56 11.81
C ALA A 60 -12.98 -16.57 12.89
N TRP A 61 -11.78 -16.78 13.45
CA TRP A 61 -11.17 -15.85 14.40
C TRP A 61 -10.88 -14.49 13.75
N PHE A 62 -10.30 -14.47 12.54
CA PHE A 62 -10.00 -13.23 11.84
C PHE A 62 -11.26 -12.43 11.50
N GLU A 63 -12.30 -13.12 11.00
CA GLU A 63 -13.60 -12.52 10.71
C GLU A 63 -14.25 -11.94 11.98
N LEU A 64 -14.14 -12.63 13.11
CA LEU A 64 -14.64 -12.16 14.41
C LEU A 64 -13.91 -10.91 14.91
N GLU A 65 -12.57 -10.91 14.90
CA GLU A 65 -11.76 -9.82 15.46
C GLU A 65 -11.77 -8.55 14.61
N THR A 66 -11.91 -8.69 13.28
CA THR A 66 -11.72 -7.57 12.35
C THR A 66 -12.99 -7.17 11.60
N GLY A 67 -13.98 -8.06 11.51
CA GLY A 67 -15.15 -7.90 10.62
C GLY A 67 -14.82 -8.00 9.13
N LEU A 68 -13.58 -8.37 8.76
CA LEU A 68 -13.15 -8.54 7.38
C LEU A 68 -13.16 -10.01 6.99
N ASP A 69 -13.42 -10.29 5.71
CA ASP A 69 -13.47 -11.66 5.20
C ASP A 69 -12.11 -12.37 5.24
N ARG A 70 -12.13 -13.71 5.15
CA ARG A 70 -10.90 -14.50 5.01
C ARG A 70 -9.99 -14.05 3.86
N GLN A 71 -10.53 -13.49 2.77
CA GLN A 71 -9.70 -13.08 1.62
C GLN A 71 -8.76 -11.94 2.00
N MET A 72 -9.23 -11.02 2.84
CA MET A 72 -8.43 -9.93 3.38
C MET A 72 -7.28 -10.44 4.26
N ALA A 73 -7.51 -11.46 5.09
CA ALA A 73 -6.45 -12.08 5.88
C ALA A 73 -5.30 -12.58 4.98
N TYR A 74 -5.64 -13.33 3.93
CA TYR A 74 -4.64 -13.88 3.01
C TYR A 74 -3.96 -12.80 2.16
N LYS A 75 -4.65 -11.71 1.81
CA LYS A 75 -4.01 -10.55 1.15
C LYS A 75 -2.97 -9.88 2.05
N PHE A 76 -3.24 -9.76 3.35
CA PHE A 76 -2.28 -9.18 4.30
C PHE A 76 -1.07 -10.09 4.47
N ILE A 77 -1.29 -11.40 4.65
CA ILE A 77 -0.22 -12.40 4.72
C ILE A 77 0.65 -12.36 3.46
N GLN A 78 0.05 -12.44 2.26
CA GLN A 78 0.79 -12.38 1.00
C GLN A 78 1.59 -11.08 0.84
N ALA A 79 1.04 -9.95 1.29
CA ALA A 79 1.74 -8.68 1.27
C ALA A 79 2.96 -8.69 2.20
N ALA A 80 2.81 -9.21 3.41
CA ALA A 80 3.89 -9.33 4.39
C ALA A 80 4.97 -10.32 3.92
N GLU A 81 4.60 -11.49 3.40
CA GLU A 81 5.56 -12.48 2.86
C GLU A 81 6.41 -11.89 1.74
N LYS A 82 5.83 -11.05 0.87
CA LYS A 82 6.52 -10.50 -0.29
C LYS A 82 7.30 -9.22 -0.01
N PHE A 83 6.85 -8.39 0.94
CA PHE A 83 7.38 -7.03 1.14
C PHE A 83 7.70 -6.66 2.60
N GLY A 84 7.49 -7.56 3.56
CA GLY A 84 7.62 -7.29 5.00
C GLY A 84 9.04 -6.99 5.48
N ASP A 85 10.07 -7.52 4.80
CA ASP A 85 11.49 -7.44 5.22
C ASP A 85 12.21 -6.13 4.81
N GLY A 86 11.46 -5.03 4.68
CA GLY A 86 12.06 -3.70 4.52
C GLY A 86 12.34 -3.27 3.08
N MET A 87 12.02 -4.10 2.07
CA MET A 87 11.96 -3.66 0.67
C MET A 87 11.05 -2.43 0.50
N TYR A 88 10.00 -2.32 1.32
CA TYR A 88 8.98 -1.28 1.22
C TYR A 88 9.41 0.13 1.64
N ASN A 89 10.45 0.29 2.47
CA ASN A 89 10.80 1.60 3.05
C ASN A 89 11.13 2.69 2.01
N ASN A 90 11.48 2.28 0.79
CA ASN A 90 11.85 3.17 -0.30
C ASN A 90 10.70 3.55 -1.26
N TYR A 91 9.52 2.92 -1.17
CA TYR A 91 8.41 3.20 -2.09
C TYR A 91 7.52 4.31 -1.53
N THR A 92 7.61 5.49 -2.12
CA THR A 92 6.98 6.70 -1.57
C THR A 92 5.50 6.85 -1.95
N SER A 93 4.94 5.92 -2.74
CA SER A 93 3.68 6.15 -3.47
C SER A 93 2.79 4.92 -3.70
N LEU A 94 2.96 3.84 -2.94
CA LEU A 94 2.13 2.64 -3.13
C LEU A 94 0.75 2.82 -2.47
N SER A 95 -0.33 2.58 -3.20
CA SER A 95 -1.66 2.45 -2.60
C SER A 95 -1.89 1.01 -2.12
N PRO A 96 -2.79 0.77 -1.14
CA PRO A 96 -3.16 -0.58 -0.72
C PRO A 96 -3.62 -1.48 -1.86
N THR A 97 -4.37 -0.92 -2.83
CA THR A 97 -4.81 -1.68 -4.01
C THR A 97 -3.64 -2.16 -4.85
N VAL A 98 -2.66 -1.27 -5.11
CA VAL A 98 -1.47 -1.65 -5.88
C VAL A 98 -0.67 -2.70 -5.10
N LEU A 99 -0.55 -2.56 -3.78
CA LEU A 99 0.08 -3.58 -2.93
C LEU A 99 -0.53 -4.95 -3.16
N TYR A 100 -1.84 -5.10 -3.00
CA TYR A 100 -2.49 -6.40 -3.18
C TYR A 100 -2.29 -6.96 -4.59
N LEU A 101 -2.35 -6.11 -5.62
CA LEU A 101 -2.11 -6.53 -7.00
C LEU A 101 -0.69 -7.06 -7.17
N ILE A 102 0.34 -6.36 -6.70
CA ILE A 102 1.73 -6.82 -6.86
C ILE A 102 2.10 -7.95 -5.89
N SER A 103 1.37 -8.11 -4.79
CA SER A 103 1.50 -9.22 -3.84
C SER A 103 0.84 -10.51 -4.31
N ALA A 104 -0.16 -10.43 -5.18
CA ALA A 104 -0.91 -11.60 -5.63
C ALA A 104 0.00 -12.67 -6.29
N PRO A 105 -0.23 -13.97 -6.05
CA PRO A 105 0.54 -15.05 -6.67
C PRO A 105 0.42 -15.08 -8.20
N SER A 106 -0.69 -14.58 -8.73
CA SER A 106 -0.94 -14.49 -10.18
C SER A 106 -0.14 -13.39 -10.86
N THR A 107 0.50 -12.49 -10.12
CA THR A 107 1.24 -11.37 -10.68
C THR A 107 2.68 -11.79 -11.01
N PRO A 108 3.06 -11.79 -12.30
CA PRO A 108 4.41 -12.19 -12.71
C PRO A 108 5.49 -11.32 -12.07
N GLU A 109 6.63 -11.92 -11.74
CA GLU A 109 7.76 -11.21 -11.13
C GLU A 109 8.25 -10.04 -11.98
N THR A 110 8.21 -10.17 -13.31
CA THR A 110 8.54 -9.07 -14.25
C THR A 110 7.66 -7.84 -14.05
N VAL A 111 6.37 -8.03 -13.77
CA VAL A 111 5.42 -6.94 -13.50
C VAL A 111 5.70 -6.32 -12.14
N VAL A 112 6.04 -7.13 -11.14
CA VAL A 112 6.41 -6.66 -9.80
C VAL A 112 7.65 -5.78 -9.87
N THR A 113 8.70 -6.23 -10.56
CA THR A 113 9.95 -5.48 -10.74
C THR A 113 9.72 -4.15 -11.45
N GLN A 114 8.94 -4.14 -12.54
CA GLN A 114 8.59 -2.90 -13.25
C GLN A 114 7.79 -1.93 -12.38
N ALA A 115 6.85 -2.44 -11.56
CA ALA A 115 6.10 -1.61 -10.64
C ALA A 115 7.02 -0.98 -9.58
N ILE A 116 7.89 -1.79 -8.98
CA ILE A 116 8.90 -1.37 -8.01
C ILE A 116 9.84 -0.30 -8.58
N GLU A 117 10.29 -0.46 -9.82
CA GLU A 117 11.16 0.50 -10.49
C GLU A 117 10.48 1.87 -10.66
N LYS A 118 9.21 1.88 -11.08
CA LYS A 118 8.42 3.12 -11.22
C LYS A 118 8.12 3.81 -9.89
N LEU A 119 8.06 3.04 -8.80
CA LEU A 119 7.75 3.53 -7.45
C LEU A 119 9.00 3.95 -6.67
N SER A 120 10.18 3.55 -7.14
CA SER A 120 11.45 4.02 -6.62
C SER A 120 11.59 5.50 -7.00
N PRO A 121 12.02 6.38 -6.08
CA PRO A 121 12.30 7.76 -6.44
C PRO A 121 13.32 7.73 -7.59
N ALA A 122 13.02 8.43 -8.68
CA ALA A 122 13.93 8.54 -9.82
C ALA A 122 15.34 8.86 -9.30
N ARG A 123 16.33 8.03 -9.64
CA ARG A 123 17.74 8.37 -9.39
C ARG A 123 17.95 9.76 -10.00
N LYS A 124 18.19 10.75 -9.13
CA LYS A 124 18.71 12.05 -9.55
C LYS A 124 20.12 11.86 -10.08
#